data_AF-V9KX92-F1
#
_entry.id   AF-V9KX92-F1
#
_cell.length_a   1.000
_cell.length_b   1.000
_cell.length_c   1.000
_cell.angle_alpha   90.00
_cell.angle_beta   90.00
_cell.angle_gamma   90.00
#
_symmetry.space_group_name_H-M   'P 1'
#
loop_
_entity.id
_entity.type
_entity.pdbx_description
1 polymer ?
#
loop_
_entity_poly.entity_id
_entity_poly.type
_entity_poly.pdbx_seq_one_letter_code
_entity_poly.pdbx_strand_id
1 'polypeptide(L)'
;MEDGELDEVDKLKTKILTAWHNVKYSWHVKTKTSFSRNSPVFLLGKCYHFKSDVLGGVAPGGEASDGVAPGGVAPGGVAPDRPSAACVPCNVEQFRRDFGSRVWLTYRRAFPPIGATGLTTDCGWGCTLRSGQMLLAQSLLLHFLGRHWVWADVLDMDNQDSQGLKTVKQGTLERSEGLYRSLVEFSGSLKLSRKTNDDPVPVGSEQQGHVPSPTLSQDEICHRKIISWFADLPHPPFGMHRLTEVGKSLGKKAGDWYGPAVVAHIIRKALQEAQEPELQGLAVYVAQDCTVYVADLMETHSGGAVILLIPVRLGGEKVNSQYQDIIKVIAV
;
A
#
# COMPACT_ATOMS: atom_id res chain seq x y z
N MET A 1 1.79 23.44 35.24
CA MET A 1 3.06 23.00 34.64
C MET A 1 2.84 21.85 33.65
N GLU A 2 1.60 21.51 33.28
CA GLU A 2 1.26 20.36 32.43
C GLU A 2 1.10 20.71 30.93
N ASP A 3 0.82 21.96 30.56
CA ASP A 3 0.60 22.37 29.16
C ASP A 3 1.86 22.33 28.28
N GLY A 4 3.05 22.44 28.88
CA GLY A 4 4.32 22.42 28.15
C GLY A 4 4.78 21.01 27.74
N GLU A 5 4.30 19.97 28.43
CA GLU A 5 4.70 18.58 28.19
C GLU A 5 3.94 17.98 27.01
N LEU A 6 2.65 18.34 26.84
CA LEU A 6 1.82 17.91 25.71
C LEU A 6 2.31 18.50 24.37
N ASP A 7 2.72 19.77 24.36
CA ASP A 7 3.22 20.46 23.16
C ASP A 7 4.59 19.91 22.69
N GLU A 8 5.46 19.53 23.63
CA GLU A 8 6.73 18.87 23.30
C GLU A 8 6.51 17.44 22.77
N VAL A 9 5.53 16.72 23.31
CA VAL A 9 5.13 15.40 22.83
C VAL A 9 4.55 15.47 21.43
N ASP A 10 3.72 16.47 21.11
CA ASP A 10 3.12 16.62 19.78
C ASP A 10 4.12 17.12 18.74
N LYS A 11 5.04 18.02 19.10
CA LYS A 11 6.19 18.38 18.25
C LYS A 11 7.11 17.19 18.00
N LEU A 12 7.29 16.33 19.00
CA LEU A 12 8.11 15.14 18.88
C LEU A 12 7.43 14.10 17.97
N LYS A 13 6.15 13.79 18.21
CA LYS A 13 5.32 12.95 17.33
C LYS A 13 5.41 13.43 15.89
N THR A 14 5.24 14.73 15.66
CA THR A 14 5.34 15.35 14.33
C THR A 14 6.71 15.10 13.71
N LYS A 15 7.81 15.39 14.42
CA LYS A 15 9.18 15.16 13.91
C LYS A 15 9.49 13.70 13.60
N ILE A 16 8.91 12.77 14.34
CA ILE A 16 9.09 11.31 14.16
C ILE A 16 8.25 10.81 13.02
N LEU A 17 7.00 11.29 12.91
CA LEU A 17 6.16 11.06 11.76
C LEU A 17 6.87 11.56 10.51
N THR A 18 7.43 12.76 10.51
CA THR A 18 8.25 13.26 9.41
C THR A 18 9.44 12.33 9.14
N ALA A 19 10.19 11.89 10.15
CA ALA A 19 11.31 10.97 9.97
C ALA A 19 10.88 9.59 9.42
N TRP A 20 9.72 9.09 9.85
CA TRP A 20 9.13 7.82 9.43
C TRP A 20 8.54 7.89 8.02
N HIS A 21 7.88 9.00 7.68
CA HIS A 21 7.42 9.32 6.32
C HIS A 21 8.62 9.48 5.37
N ASN A 22 9.70 10.12 5.82
CA ASN A 22 10.95 10.19 5.06
C ASN A 22 11.56 8.79 4.84
N VAL A 23 11.53 7.91 5.84
CA VAL A 23 12.00 6.52 5.67
C VAL A 23 11.10 5.71 4.72
N LYS A 24 9.80 6.00 4.66
CA LYS A 24 8.83 5.31 3.78
C LYS A 24 8.92 5.78 2.32
N TYR A 25 9.31 7.03 2.05
CA TYR A 25 9.20 7.63 0.71
C TYR A 25 10.42 8.42 0.18
N SER A 26 11.53 8.59 0.91
CA SER A 26 12.70 9.39 0.47
C SER A 26 13.59 8.73 -0.60
N TRP A 27 13.09 7.77 -1.38
CA TRP A 27 13.79 7.31 -2.58
C TRP A 27 12.94 7.56 -3.81
N HIS A 28 13.09 8.78 -4.36
CA HIS A 28 12.67 9.12 -5.70
C HIS A 28 13.45 8.27 -6.70
N VAL A 29 13.01 7.03 -6.96
CA VAL A 29 13.29 6.40 -8.24
C VAL A 29 12.72 7.37 -9.27
N LYS A 30 13.56 8.00 -10.09
CA LYS A 30 13.09 8.79 -11.23
C LYS A 30 12.28 7.84 -12.11
N THR A 31 10.97 7.77 -11.88
CA THR A 31 10.06 6.89 -12.59
C THR A 31 9.78 7.48 -13.95
N LYS A 32 10.75 7.32 -14.87
CA LYS A 32 10.43 7.27 -16.30
C LYS A 32 9.80 5.90 -16.58
N THR A 33 8.62 5.65 -16.02
CA THR A 33 7.80 4.48 -16.37
C THR A 33 6.98 4.85 -17.60
N SER A 34 7.22 4.15 -18.71
CA SER A 34 6.42 4.28 -19.92
C SER A 34 5.32 3.23 -19.89
N PHE A 35 4.08 3.63 -19.62
CA PHE A 35 2.92 2.78 -19.80
C PHE A 35 2.37 2.95 -21.22
N SER A 36 1.99 1.84 -21.86
CA SER A 36 1.19 1.90 -23.08
C SER A 36 -0.10 2.67 -22.76
N ARG A 37 -0.37 3.74 -23.52
CA ARG A 37 -1.63 4.48 -23.38
C ARG A 37 -2.83 3.66 -23.85
N ASN A 38 -2.60 2.64 -24.68
CA ASN A 38 -3.65 1.86 -25.34
C ASN A 38 -3.97 0.55 -24.60
N SER A 39 -3.27 0.24 -23.51
CA SER A 39 -3.45 -1.01 -22.78
C SER A 39 -3.85 -0.70 -21.35
N PRO A 40 -4.84 -1.41 -20.78
CA PRO A 40 -5.20 -1.24 -19.38
C PRO A 40 -4.03 -1.63 -18.47
N VAL A 41 -3.92 -0.93 -17.34
CA VAL A 41 -3.01 -1.26 -16.25
C VAL A 41 -3.82 -1.85 -15.12
N PHE A 42 -3.47 -3.06 -14.69
CA PHE A 42 -4.08 -3.72 -13.55
C PHE A 42 -3.21 -3.55 -12.30
N LEU A 43 -3.84 -3.15 -11.20
CA LEU A 43 -3.21 -3.05 -9.90
C LEU A 43 -4.12 -3.70 -8.87
N LEU A 44 -3.75 -4.89 -8.40
CA LEU A 44 -4.38 -5.58 -7.27
C LEU A 44 -5.92 -5.59 -7.34
N GLY A 45 -6.51 -6.10 -8.43
CA GLY A 45 -7.97 -6.16 -8.54
C GLY A 45 -8.64 -4.95 -9.22
N LYS A 46 -7.87 -3.92 -9.61
CA LYS A 46 -8.39 -2.70 -10.25
C LYS A 46 -7.79 -2.48 -11.62
N CYS A 47 -8.63 -2.03 -12.56
CA CYS A 47 -8.26 -1.73 -13.93
C CYS A 47 -8.21 -0.21 -14.17
N TYR A 48 -7.13 0.26 -14.77
CA TYR A 48 -6.89 1.66 -15.11
C TYR A 48 -6.65 1.81 -16.61
N HIS A 49 -7.41 2.68 -17.27
CA HIS A 49 -7.32 3.03 -18.69
C HIS A 49 -6.78 4.44 -18.89
N PHE A 50 -5.59 4.57 -19.50
CA PHE A 50 -4.92 5.86 -19.69
C PHE A 50 -5.28 6.58 -21.01
N LYS A 51 -6.29 6.08 -21.74
CA LYS A 51 -6.86 6.71 -22.93
C LYS A 51 -8.32 7.11 -22.66
N SER A 52 -8.73 8.25 -23.19
CA SER A 52 -10.13 8.70 -23.21
C SER A 52 -10.80 8.18 -24.48
N ASP A 53 -11.94 7.50 -24.34
CA ASP A 53 -12.82 7.20 -25.48
C ASP A 53 -13.52 8.48 -25.91
N VAL A 54 -12.86 9.25 -26.78
CA VAL A 54 -13.53 10.30 -27.53
C VAL A 54 -14.01 9.68 -28.84
N LEU A 55 -15.33 9.48 -28.94
CA LEU A 55 -16.14 9.03 -30.09
C LEU A 55 -16.40 7.52 -30.22
N GLY A 56 -17.52 7.08 -29.65
CA GLY A 56 -18.13 5.77 -29.90
C GLY A 56 -19.66 5.86 -29.81
N GLY A 57 -20.27 6.82 -30.49
CA GLY A 57 -21.71 7.05 -30.46
C GLY A 57 -22.24 7.58 -31.79
N VAL A 58 -22.19 6.76 -32.84
CA VAL A 58 -23.12 6.89 -33.97
C VAL A 58 -23.57 5.47 -34.34
N ALA A 59 -24.86 5.22 -34.16
CA ALA A 59 -25.54 3.97 -34.49
C ALA A 59 -25.47 3.67 -36.01
N PRO A 60 -25.60 2.40 -36.45
CA PRO A 60 -25.71 2.08 -37.86
C PRO A 60 -27.14 2.33 -38.33
N GLY A 61 -27.34 3.27 -39.26
CA GLY A 61 -28.64 3.48 -39.88
C GLY A 61 -28.61 4.43 -41.07
N GLY A 62 -28.96 3.91 -42.24
CA GLY A 62 -29.71 4.64 -43.27
C GLY A 62 -28.92 5.30 -44.39
N GLU A 63 -29.05 4.73 -45.58
CA GLU A 63 -28.68 5.28 -46.89
C GLU A 63 -29.46 6.56 -47.24
N ALA A 64 -28.85 7.50 -47.98
CA ALA A 64 -29.45 8.24 -49.11
C ALA A 64 -28.43 9.20 -49.78
N SER A 65 -28.61 9.41 -51.08
CA SER A 65 -27.67 9.96 -52.05
C SER A 65 -27.82 11.46 -52.36
N ASP A 66 -26.84 11.94 -53.15
CA ASP A 66 -26.88 13.02 -54.15
C ASP A 66 -26.83 14.52 -53.75
N GLY A 67 -25.73 15.16 -54.17
CA GLY A 67 -25.82 16.16 -55.24
C GLY A 67 -25.74 17.67 -54.91
N VAL A 68 -24.69 18.30 -55.47
CA VAL A 68 -24.63 19.68 -56.04
C VAL A 68 -24.21 20.85 -55.13
N ALA A 69 -23.04 21.41 -55.46
CA ALA A 69 -22.60 22.80 -55.21
C ALA A 69 -22.85 23.65 -56.50
N PRO A 70 -22.87 25.01 -56.53
CA PRO A 70 -21.71 25.85 -56.15
C PRO A 70 -21.98 27.31 -55.68
N GLY A 71 -20.92 27.97 -55.18
CA GLY A 71 -20.66 29.41 -55.45
C GLY A 71 -20.68 30.40 -54.27
N GLY A 72 -19.54 31.06 -54.01
CA GLY A 72 -19.45 32.31 -53.22
C GLY A 72 -18.09 32.55 -52.55
N VAL A 73 -17.38 33.64 -52.91
CA VAL A 73 -16.00 33.98 -52.51
C VAL A 73 -15.95 35.20 -51.56
N ALA A 74 -15.23 35.03 -50.44
CA ALA A 74 -14.46 36.01 -49.61
C ALA A 74 -15.20 37.10 -48.78
N PRO A 75 -14.51 37.83 -47.87
CA PRO A 75 -13.55 37.44 -46.82
C PRO A 75 -13.93 38.03 -45.44
N GLY A 76 -13.45 37.46 -44.33
CA GLY A 76 -13.61 38.10 -43.02
C GLY A 76 -13.29 37.17 -41.86
N GLY A 77 -12.09 37.30 -41.31
CA GLY A 77 -11.67 36.56 -40.13
C GLY A 77 -12.37 37.06 -38.87
N VAL A 78 -12.98 36.14 -38.13
CA VAL A 78 -12.77 35.94 -36.69
C VAL A 78 -13.04 34.45 -36.45
N ALA A 79 -12.00 33.68 -36.15
CA ALA A 79 -12.18 32.31 -35.71
C ALA A 79 -12.86 32.35 -34.32
N PRO A 80 -14.00 31.68 -34.09
CA PRO A 80 -14.38 31.39 -32.71
C PRO A 80 -13.38 30.36 -32.22
N ASP A 81 -12.67 30.70 -31.13
CA ASP A 81 -11.83 29.79 -30.38
C ASP A 81 -12.54 28.44 -30.25
N ARG A 82 -12.04 27.44 -30.98
CA ARG A 82 -12.34 26.05 -30.62
C ARG A 82 -11.90 25.92 -29.18
N PRO A 83 -12.74 25.43 -28.25
CA PRO A 83 -12.20 24.91 -27.02
C PRO A 83 -11.24 23.81 -27.46
N SER A 84 -9.94 24.06 -27.23
CA SER A 84 -8.91 23.03 -27.22
C SER A 84 -9.56 21.81 -26.57
N ALA A 85 -9.65 20.70 -27.31
CA ALA A 85 -10.16 19.45 -26.78
C ALA A 85 -9.24 19.06 -25.62
N ALA A 86 -9.56 19.58 -24.44
CA ALA A 86 -8.85 19.33 -23.21
C ALA A 86 -9.05 17.85 -22.95
N CYS A 87 -8.04 17.08 -23.33
CA CYS A 87 -7.95 15.67 -23.00
C CYS A 87 -8.06 15.59 -21.48
N VAL A 88 -9.23 15.20 -20.98
CA VAL A 88 -9.44 14.98 -19.55
C VAL A 88 -8.47 13.87 -19.14
N PRO A 89 -7.59 14.09 -18.15
CA PRO A 89 -6.67 13.07 -17.68
C PRO A 89 -7.46 11.84 -17.19
N CYS A 90 -7.43 10.78 -17.99
CA CYS A 90 -8.18 9.54 -17.79
C CYS A 90 -7.44 8.68 -16.75
N ASN A 91 -8.02 8.51 -15.55
CA ASN A 91 -7.61 7.69 -14.38
C ASN A 91 -6.11 7.53 -14.01
N VAL A 92 -5.17 8.19 -14.68
CA VAL A 92 -3.74 8.19 -14.34
C VAL A 92 -3.55 8.71 -12.93
N GLU A 93 -4.25 9.79 -12.56
CA GLU A 93 -4.16 10.35 -11.21
C GLU A 93 -4.73 9.39 -10.16
N GLN A 94 -5.81 8.68 -10.50
CA GLN A 94 -6.37 7.65 -9.63
C GLN A 94 -5.40 6.47 -9.48
N PHE A 95 -4.72 6.08 -10.55
CA PHE A 95 -3.65 5.07 -10.51
C PHE A 95 -2.49 5.53 -9.64
N ARG A 96 -2.00 6.77 -9.81
CA ARG A 96 -0.89 7.32 -9.01
C ARG A 96 -1.23 7.37 -7.53
N ARG A 97 -2.42 7.87 -7.18
CA ARG A 97 -2.92 7.85 -5.79
C ARG A 97 -2.99 6.44 -5.24
N ASP A 98 -3.56 5.50 -6.00
CA ASP A 98 -3.69 4.13 -5.53
C ASP A 98 -2.33 3.42 -5.37
N PHE A 99 -1.44 3.59 -6.34
CA PHE A 99 -0.09 3.06 -6.32
C PHE A 99 0.72 3.64 -5.16
N GLY A 100 0.71 4.96 -4.98
CA GLY A 100 1.44 5.63 -3.89
C GLY A 100 0.85 5.35 -2.50
N SER A 101 -0.39 4.89 -2.41
CA SER A 101 -1.00 4.43 -1.16
C SER A 101 -0.52 3.06 -0.70
N ARG A 102 0.15 2.29 -1.58
CA ARG A 102 0.64 0.95 -1.22
C ARG A 102 1.85 1.05 -0.30
N VAL A 103 1.90 0.18 0.71
CA VAL A 103 3.01 0.15 1.66
C VAL A 103 4.25 -0.40 0.98
N TRP A 104 5.27 0.44 0.85
CA TRP A 104 6.58 0.07 0.34
C TRP A 104 7.56 -0.14 1.49
N LEU A 105 8.15 -1.34 1.55
CA LEU A 105 9.16 -1.70 2.56
C LEU A 105 10.45 -2.09 1.84
N THR A 106 11.52 -1.39 2.18
CA THR A 106 12.85 -1.51 1.57
C THR A 106 13.86 -2.01 2.60
N TYR A 107 15.08 -2.28 2.14
CA TYR A 107 16.17 -2.55 3.05
C TYR A 107 16.39 -1.40 4.03
N ARG A 108 16.64 -1.73 5.29
CA ARG A 108 16.96 -0.79 6.35
C ARG A 108 18.28 -1.13 7.01
N ARG A 109 18.84 -0.13 7.68
CA ARG A 109 20.10 -0.21 8.43
C ARG A 109 19.91 0.44 9.79
N ALA A 110 20.81 0.14 10.71
CA ALA A 110 20.85 0.72 12.05
C ALA A 110 19.60 0.41 12.90
N PHE A 111 18.89 -0.68 12.60
CA PHE A 111 17.94 -1.25 13.56
C PHE A 111 18.68 -2.03 14.66
N PRO A 112 18.06 -2.31 15.83
CA PRO A 112 18.70 -3.06 16.91
C PRO A 112 19.30 -4.40 16.45
N PRO A 113 20.40 -4.90 17.04
CA PRO A 113 21.00 -6.15 16.59
C PRO A 113 20.03 -7.35 16.62
N ILE A 114 19.98 -8.15 15.55
CA ILE A 114 19.10 -9.31 15.46
C ILE A 114 19.76 -10.54 16.10
N GLY A 115 19.26 -10.91 17.28
CA GLY A 115 19.63 -12.14 18.00
C GLY A 115 21.14 -12.37 18.08
N ALA A 116 21.57 -13.63 17.99
CA ALA A 116 22.98 -14.00 18.07
C ALA A 116 23.82 -13.57 16.84
N THR A 117 23.18 -13.22 15.72
CA THR A 117 23.91 -12.81 14.51
C THR A 117 24.46 -11.39 14.61
N GLY A 118 23.90 -10.57 15.50
CA GLY A 118 24.30 -9.17 15.67
C GLY A 118 24.01 -8.26 14.47
N LEU A 119 23.32 -8.75 13.42
CA LEU A 119 23.03 -7.97 12.22
C LEU A 119 22.11 -6.80 12.54
N THR A 120 22.50 -5.60 12.08
CA THR A 120 21.74 -4.34 12.21
C THR A 120 21.24 -3.82 10.86
N THR A 121 21.29 -4.68 9.84
CA THR A 121 20.88 -4.38 8.47
C THR A 121 20.35 -5.64 7.79
N ASP A 122 19.31 -5.47 6.97
CA ASP A 122 18.78 -6.52 6.11
C ASP A 122 19.25 -6.39 4.64
N CYS A 123 20.11 -5.41 4.34
CA CYS A 123 20.71 -5.24 3.02
C CYS A 123 21.47 -6.50 2.59
N GLY A 124 21.12 -7.02 1.41
CA GLY A 124 21.80 -8.16 0.78
C GLY A 124 21.20 -9.53 1.10
N TRP A 125 20.22 -9.61 2.01
CA TRP A 125 19.60 -10.90 2.38
C TRP A 125 18.10 -10.83 2.68
N GLY A 126 17.58 -9.65 3.09
CA GLY A 126 16.20 -9.49 3.56
C GLY A 126 15.13 -9.32 2.48
N CYS A 127 15.46 -9.37 1.17
CA CYS A 127 14.52 -8.95 0.12
C CYS A 127 13.21 -9.72 0.13
N THR A 128 13.25 -11.05 0.25
CA THR A 128 12.03 -11.87 0.25
C THR A 128 11.19 -11.61 1.51
N LEU A 129 11.83 -11.32 2.65
CA LEU A 129 11.12 -10.93 3.87
C LEU A 129 10.43 -9.57 3.70
N ARG A 130 11.09 -8.57 3.10
CA ARG A 130 10.47 -7.28 2.76
C ARG A 130 9.30 -7.42 1.81
N SER A 131 9.43 -8.26 0.78
CA SER A 131 8.32 -8.57 -0.14
C SER A 131 7.14 -9.25 0.60
N GLY A 132 7.44 -10.17 1.52
CA GLY A 132 6.42 -10.77 2.38
C GLY A 132 5.73 -9.77 3.30
N GLN A 133 6.49 -8.85 3.90
CA GLN A 133 5.92 -7.77 4.70
C GLN A 133 5.00 -6.87 3.87
N MET A 134 5.37 -6.51 2.64
CA MET A 134 4.49 -5.72 1.76
C MET A 134 3.21 -6.47 1.39
N LEU A 135 3.29 -7.78 1.13
CA LEU A 135 2.12 -8.61 0.85
C LEU A 135 1.17 -8.68 2.05
N LEU A 136 1.71 -8.89 3.26
CA LEU A 136 0.93 -8.90 4.49
C LEU A 136 0.34 -7.52 4.77
N ALA A 137 1.14 -6.45 4.69
CA ALA A 137 0.67 -5.07 4.89
C ALA A 137 -0.50 -4.74 3.96
N GLN A 138 -0.40 -5.10 2.67
CA GLN A 138 -1.49 -4.90 1.73
C GLN A 138 -2.75 -5.70 2.10
N SER A 139 -2.59 -6.91 2.62
CA SER A 139 -3.71 -7.73 3.11
C SER A 139 -4.40 -7.09 4.32
N LEU A 140 -3.63 -6.50 5.24
CA LEU A 140 -4.16 -5.78 6.40
C LEU A 140 -4.85 -4.47 5.98
N LEU A 141 -4.28 -3.72 5.02
CA LEU A 141 -4.96 -2.54 4.45
C LEU A 141 -6.30 -2.94 3.80
N LEU A 142 -6.31 -4.02 3.03
CA LEU A 142 -7.53 -4.53 2.41
C LEU A 142 -8.58 -4.90 3.47
N HIS A 143 -8.17 -5.58 4.54
CA HIS A 143 -9.06 -6.03 5.60
C HIS A 143 -9.64 -4.88 6.43
N PHE A 144 -8.81 -3.92 6.84
CA PHE A 144 -9.22 -2.87 7.78
C PHE A 144 -9.70 -1.58 7.11
N LEU A 145 -9.14 -1.21 5.95
CA LEU A 145 -9.44 0.04 5.25
C LEU A 145 -10.21 -0.18 3.93
N GLY A 146 -10.20 -1.40 3.40
CA GLY A 146 -10.84 -1.74 2.14
C GLY A 146 -9.98 -1.42 0.91
N ARG A 147 -10.30 -2.06 -0.22
CA ARG A 147 -9.52 -1.92 -1.47
C ARG A 147 -9.58 -0.51 -2.06
N HIS A 148 -10.65 0.24 -1.78
CA HIS A 148 -10.86 1.58 -2.32
C HIS A 148 -10.14 2.68 -1.56
N TRP A 149 -9.64 2.39 -0.36
CA TRP A 149 -8.90 3.36 0.42
C TRP A 149 -7.61 3.80 -0.27
N VAL A 150 -7.38 5.11 -0.24
CA VAL A 150 -6.18 5.81 -0.69
C VAL A 150 -5.71 6.74 0.42
N TRP A 151 -4.40 6.86 0.57
CA TRP A 151 -3.81 7.76 1.54
C TRP A 151 -3.87 9.20 1.00
N ALA A 152 -4.40 10.13 1.79
CA ALA A 152 -4.69 11.50 1.35
C ALA A 152 -3.43 12.26 0.90
N ASP A 153 -2.32 12.07 1.60
CA ASP A 153 -1.09 12.85 1.42
C ASP A 153 -0.18 12.34 0.30
N VAL A 154 -0.63 11.40 -0.54
CA VAL A 154 0.21 10.72 -1.53
C VAL A 154 0.81 11.67 -2.58
N LEU A 155 0.11 12.75 -2.93
CA LEU A 155 0.52 13.64 -4.03
C LEU A 155 1.16 14.95 -3.58
N ASP A 156 0.92 15.38 -2.34
CA ASP A 156 1.50 16.63 -1.82
C ASP A 156 3.02 16.51 -1.61
N MET A 157 3.53 15.27 -1.60
CA MET A 157 4.97 14.97 -1.50
C MET A 157 5.77 15.28 -2.77
N ASP A 158 5.16 15.31 -3.96
CA ASP A 158 5.88 15.58 -5.23
C ASP A 158 6.32 17.06 -5.37
N ASN A 159 5.69 17.98 -4.63
CA ASN A 159 5.84 19.43 -4.86
C ASN A 159 6.81 20.16 -3.92
N GLN A 160 7.23 19.57 -2.78
CA GLN A 160 8.01 20.30 -1.76
C GLN A 160 9.53 20.10 -1.80
N ASP A 161 10.06 19.11 -2.52
CA ASP A 161 11.47 18.68 -2.37
C ASP A 161 12.48 19.25 -3.38
N SER A 162 12.16 20.38 -4.04
CA SER A 162 13.19 21.13 -4.78
C SER A 162 14.22 21.81 -3.87
N GLN A 163 13.98 21.90 -2.55
CA GLN A 163 14.92 22.50 -1.60
C GLN A 163 14.83 21.86 -0.22
N GLY A 164 15.73 20.93 0.14
CA GLY A 164 15.78 20.52 1.55
C GLY A 164 16.56 19.29 1.99
N LEU A 165 17.66 18.89 1.35
CA LEU A 165 18.49 17.82 1.89
C LEU A 165 19.76 18.34 2.56
N LYS A 166 19.70 18.67 3.85
CA LYS A 166 20.90 18.68 4.72
C LYS A 166 20.60 18.19 6.15
N THR A 167 21.19 17.03 6.44
CA THR A 167 21.69 16.60 7.76
C THR A 167 20.68 16.10 8.79
N VAL A 168 20.69 14.79 9.06
CA VAL A 168 20.28 14.24 10.37
C VAL A 168 21.42 13.37 10.89
N LYS A 169 21.97 13.79 12.04
CA LYS A 169 23.03 13.09 12.78
C LYS A 169 22.45 11.94 13.60
N GLN A 170 23.31 10.93 13.72
CA GLN A 170 23.18 9.66 14.40
C GLN A 170 22.98 9.85 15.92
N GLY A 171 21.88 9.31 16.48
CA GLY A 171 21.65 9.31 17.93
C GLY A 171 20.19 9.03 18.33
N THR A 172 19.67 7.82 18.04
CA THR A 172 18.26 7.49 18.37
C THR A 172 18.06 5.97 18.52
N LEU A 173 18.41 5.37 19.66
CA LEU A 173 18.07 3.96 19.95
C LEU A 173 17.13 3.82 21.16
N GLU A 174 17.32 4.61 22.22
CA GLU A 174 16.38 4.61 23.36
C GLU A 174 15.08 5.36 23.06
N ARG A 175 15.13 6.33 22.14
CA ARG A 175 13.96 7.10 21.75
C ARG A 175 12.97 6.26 20.94
N SER A 176 13.41 5.32 20.09
CA SER A 176 12.52 4.58 19.18
C SER A 176 11.57 3.62 19.91
N GLU A 177 11.97 3.05 21.04
CA GLU A 177 11.10 2.20 21.87
C GLU A 177 10.00 3.00 22.58
N GLY A 178 10.34 4.15 23.15
CA GLY A 178 9.35 5.06 23.75
C GLY A 178 8.33 5.57 22.75
N LEU A 179 8.72 5.69 21.48
CA LEU A 179 7.86 6.16 20.39
C LEU A 179 6.96 5.07 19.83
N TYR A 180 7.46 3.83 19.75
CA TYR A 180 6.60 2.68 19.49
C TYR A 180 5.57 2.52 20.60
N ARG A 181 5.99 2.59 21.88
CA ARG A 181 5.06 2.57 23.01
C ARG A 181 4.02 3.69 22.93
N SER A 182 4.44 4.94 22.69
CA SER A 182 3.49 6.05 22.58
C SER A 182 2.52 5.90 21.40
N LEU A 183 2.96 5.40 20.25
CA LEU A 183 2.09 5.10 19.11
C LEU A 183 1.13 3.92 19.39
N VAL A 184 1.59 2.88 20.07
CA VAL A 184 0.78 1.72 20.47
C VAL A 184 -0.19 2.08 21.59
N GLU A 185 0.20 2.88 22.57
CA GLU A 185 -0.67 3.39 23.65
C GLU A 185 -1.75 4.33 23.07
N PHE A 186 -1.36 5.22 22.16
CA PHE A 186 -2.31 6.07 21.42
C PHE A 186 -3.27 5.24 20.55
N SER A 187 -2.77 4.22 19.85
CA SER A 187 -3.58 3.37 18.96
C SER A 187 -4.34 2.27 19.70
N GLY A 188 -3.93 1.91 20.92
CA GLY A 188 -4.54 0.88 21.77
C GLY A 188 -5.81 1.38 22.47
N SER A 189 -5.98 2.70 22.55
CA SER A 189 -7.22 3.33 23.02
C SER A 189 -8.35 3.32 21.97
N LEU A 190 -8.05 2.93 20.72
CA LEU A 190 -8.99 3.00 19.59
C LEU A 190 -9.35 1.60 19.11
N LYS A 191 -10.62 1.23 19.28
CA LYS A 191 -11.17 -0.03 18.78
C LYS A 191 -11.25 0.02 17.26
N LEU A 192 -10.50 -0.86 16.59
CA LEU A 192 -10.61 -1.05 15.15
C LEU A 192 -11.87 -1.87 14.87
N SER A 193 -12.85 -1.28 14.19
CA SER A 193 -14.04 -1.98 13.72
C SER A 193 -13.93 -2.20 12.21
N ARG A 194 -14.31 -3.39 11.76
CA ARG A 194 -14.38 -3.78 10.34
C ARG A 194 -15.32 -2.83 9.60
N LYS A 195 -14.86 -2.22 8.49
CA LYS A 195 -15.76 -1.65 7.48
C LYS A 195 -16.35 -2.80 6.66
N THR A 196 -17.66 -2.90 6.58
CA THR A 196 -18.32 -3.83 5.66
C THR A 196 -18.69 -3.09 4.38
N ASN A 197 -18.83 -3.79 3.26
CA ASN A 197 -19.18 -3.15 1.98
C ASN A 197 -20.58 -2.50 1.97
N ASP A 198 -21.37 -2.66 3.05
CA ASP A 198 -22.74 -2.14 3.20
C ASP A 198 -22.83 -0.88 4.08
N ASP A 199 -21.70 -0.31 4.52
CA ASP A 199 -21.73 0.93 5.32
C ASP A 199 -22.20 2.13 4.46
N PRO A 200 -23.24 2.88 4.90
CA PRO A 200 -23.76 3.99 4.13
C PRO A 200 -22.73 5.12 3.99
N VAL A 201 -22.63 5.68 2.79
CA VAL A 201 -21.84 6.89 2.51
C VAL A 201 -22.30 7.99 3.47
N PRO A 202 -21.40 8.65 4.24
CA PRO A 202 -21.82 9.70 5.14
C PRO A 202 -22.26 10.92 4.32
N VAL A 203 -23.56 11.22 4.37
CA VAL A 203 -24.11 12.49 3.88
C VAL A 203 -23.69 13.56 4.88
N GLY A 204 -22.89 14.53 4.42
CA GLY A 204 -22.36 15.61 5.25
C GLY A 204 -23.47 16.52 5.77
N SER A 205 -23.54 16.67 7.09
CA SER A 205 -24.27 17.75 7.74
C SER A 205 -23.28 18.84 8.15
N GLU A 206 -23.37 19.99 7.51
CA GLU A 206 -22.66 21.21 7.90
C GLU A 206 -23.12 21.68 9.28
N GLN A 207 -22.21 21.77 10.25
CA GLN A 207 -22.36 22.66 11.41
C GLN A 207 -21.06 23.41 11.70
N GLN A 208 -21.23 24.68 12.00
CA GLN A 208 -20.24 25.75 12.06
C GLN A 208 -19.28 25.68 13.26
N GLY A 209 -18.04 26.13 13.03
CA GLY A 209 -17.37 27.06 13.94
C GLY A 209 -16.61 26.50 15.14
N HIS A 210 -15.55 25.71 14.92
CA HIS A 210 -14.45 25.55 15.88
C HIS A 210 -13.15 25.30 15.09
N VAL A 211 -12.06 26.00 15.41
CA VAL A 211 -10.74 25.74 14.80
C VAL A 211 -10.33 24.32 15.20
N PRO A 212 -10.30 23.33 14.27
CA PRO A 212 -9.94 21.99 14.67
C PRO A 212 -8.41 21.95 14.82
N SER A 213 -7.96 21.65 16.03
CA SER A 213 -6.69 20.91 16.20
C SER A 213 -6.68 19.74 15.21
N PRO A 214 -5.57 19.38 14.55
CA PRO A 214 -5.57 18.38 13.49
C PRO A 214 -5.86 16.99 14.08
N THR A 215 -7.13 16.68 14.28
CA THR A 215 -7.59 15.35 14.66
C THR A 215 -7.44 14.46 13.44
N LEU A 216 -6.50 13.52 13.51
CA LEU A 216 -6.27 12.54 12.45
C LEU A 216 -7.56 11.75 12.19
N SER A 217 -7.85 11.48 10.91
CA SER A 217 -9.00 10.65 10.55
C SER A 217 -8.85 9.23 11.10
N GLN A 218 -9.96 8.55 11.38
CA GLN A 218 -9.94 7.16 11.88
C GLN A 218 -9.18 6.22 10.92
N ASP A 219 -9.32 6.45 9.61
CA ASP A 219 -8.61 5.68 8.59
C ASP A 219 -7.10 5.93 8.62
N GLU A 220 -6.66 7.16 8.89
CA GLU A 220 -5.26 7.49 9.04
C GLU A 220 -4.65 6.86 10.30
N ILE A 221 -5.38 6.87 11.41
CA ILE A 221 -4.97 6.18 12.64
C ILE A 221 -4.80 4.69 12.36
N CYS A 222 -5.78 4.06 11.72
CA CYS A 222 -5.73 2.66 11.34
C CYS A 222 -4.52 2.37 10.42
N HIS A 223 -4.28 3.19 9.39
CA HIS A 223 -3.13 3.06 8.50
C HIS A 223 -1.80 3.15 9.26
N ARG A 224 -1.66 4.10 10.18
CA ARG A 224 -0.47 4.26 11.02
C ARG A 224 -0.26 3.08 11.96
N LYS A 225 -1.35 2.56 12.55
CA LYS A 225 -1.31 1.34 13.38
C LYS A 225 -0.80 0.14 12.57
N ILE A 226 -1.36 -0.09 11.37
CA ILE A 226 -0.92 -1.15 10.47
C ILE A 226 0.57 -1.02 10.16
N ILE A 227 1.04 0.18 9.80
CA ILE A 227 2.46 0.39 9.50
C ILE A 227 3.35 0.10 10.72
N SER A 228 2.91 0.47 11.92
CA SER A 228 3.69 0.29 13.15
C SER A 228 4.04 -1.19 13.41
N TRP A 229 3.18 -2.13 13.02
CA TRP A 229 3.43 -3.56 13.15
C TRP A 229 4.61 -4.09 12.31
N PHE A 230 5.08 -3.31 11.31
CA PHE A 230 6.21 -3.64 10.44
C PHE A 230 7.49 -2.88 10.80
N ALA A 231 7.53 -2.20 11.95
CA ALA A 231 8.75 -1.53 12.39
C ALA A 231 9.86 -2.54 12.70
N ASP A 232 11.10 -2.20 12.35
CA ASP A 232 12.27 -3.07 12.57
C ASP A 232 12.79 -2.90 14.00
N LEU A 233 11.93 -3.21 14.95
CA LEU A 233 12.21 -3.27 16.37
C LEU A 233 11.92 -4.70 16.88
N PRO A 234 12.39 -5.07 18.07
CA PRO A 234 12.13 -6.41 18.63
C PRO A 234 10.65 -6.72 18.89
N HIS A 235 9.84 -5.70 19.22
CA HIS A 235 8.46 -5.86 19.68
C HIS A 235 7.40 -6.00 18.56
N PRO A 236 7.43 -5.23 17.45
CA PRO A 236 6.44 -5.33 16.38
C PRO A 236 6.29 -6.75 15.81
N PRO A 237 5.05 -7.24 15.61
CA PRO A 237 4.80 -8.64 15.26
C PRO A 237 5.30 -9.02 13.87
N PHE A 238 5.46 -8.06 12.97
CA PHE A 238 5.87 -8.29 11.59
C PHE A 238 7.20 -7.60 11.24
N GLY A 239 7.93 -7.10 12.23
CA GLY A 239 9.27 -6.52 12.06
C GLY A 239 10.34 -7.55 11.71
N MET A 240 11.48 -7.10 11.18
CA MET A 240 12.57 -8.01 10.77
C MET A 240 13.04 -8.94 11.89
N HIS A 241 13.11 -8.44 13.13
CA HIS A 241 13.46 -9.22 14.32
C HIS A 241 12.50 -10.39 14.53
N ARG A 242 11.20 -10.12 14.48
CA ARG A 242 10.18 -11.14 14.72
C ARG A 242 10.13 -12.17 13.60
N LEU A 243 10.19 -11.74 12.34
CA LEU A 243 10.16 -12.64 11.19
C LEU A 243 11.39 -13.56 11.15
N THR A 244 12.57 -13.04 11.50
CA THR A 244 13.79 -13.86 11.59
C THR A 244 13.76 -14.81 12.78
N GLU A 245 13.19 -14.40 13.92
CA GLU A 245 13.00 -15.27 15.09
C GLU A 245 12.09 -16.45 14.74
N VAL A 246 10.94 -16.18 14.13
CA VAL A 246 10.02 -17.21 13.63
C VAL A 246 10.72 -18.12 12.60
N GLY A 247 11.53 -17.53 11.72
CA GLY A 247 12.33 -18.23 10.73
C GLY A 247 13.29 -19.29 11.29
N LYS A 248 13.78 -19.12 12.53
CA LYS A 248 14.64 -20.13 13.20
C LYS A 248 13.97 -21.48 13.31
N SER A 249 12.68 -21.50 13.62
CA SER A 249 11.91 -22.76 13.70
C SER A 249 11.72 -23.44 12.35
N LEU A 250 12.04 -22.76 11.24
CA LEU A 250 12.02 -23.28 9.88
C LEU A 250 13.45 -23.46 9.31
N GLY A 251 14.46 -23.51 10.18
CA GLY A 251 15.85 -23.73 9.79
C GLY A 251 16.52 -22.52 9.12
N LYS A 252 15.99 -21.30 9.32
CA LYS A 252 16.57 -20.06 8.80
C LYS A 252 17.15 -19.20 9.90
N LYS A 253 18.21 -18.46 9.60
CA LYS A 253 18.75 -17.41 10.48
C LYS A 253 18.81 -16.07 9.75
N ALA A 254 19.01 -14.99 10.51
CA ALA A 254 19.30 -13.70 9.91
C ALA A 254 20.58 -13.80 9.05
N GLY A 255 20.55 -13.20 7.86
CA GLY A 255 21.61 -13.34 6.86
C GLY A 255 21.37 -14.43 5.82
N ASP A 256 20.48 -15.40 6.05
CA ASP A 256 20.18 -16.44 5.08
C ASP A 256 19.33 -15.93 3.91
N TRP A 257 19.34 -16.68 2.82
CA TRP A 257 18.36 -16.52 1.74
C TRP A 257 17.03 -17.19 2.09
N TYR A 258 15.95 -16.44 1.92
CA TYR A 258 14.57 -16.88 2.14
C TYR A 258 13.84 -17.06 0.80
N GLY A 259 13.16 -18.19 0.63
CA GLY A 259 12.28 -18.44 -0.52
C GLY A 259 10.83 -18.07 -0.20
N PRO A 260 9.98 -17.82 -1.21
CA PRO A 260 8.58 -17.40 -1.01
C PRO A 260 7.76 -18.35 -0.12
N ALA A 261 7.91 -19.67 -0.29
CA ALA A 261 7.20 -20.67 0.52
C ALA A 261 7.55 -20.57 2.01
N VAL A 262 8.84 -20.41 2.33
CA VAL A 262 9.29 -20.25 3.72
C VAL A 262 8.73 -18.95 4.30
N VAL A 263 8.79 -17.84 3.55
CA VAL A 263 8.25 -16.55 4.01
C VAL A 263 6.74 -16.62 4.24
N ALA A 264 5.98 -17.34 3.42
CA ALA A 264 4.54 -17.54 3.64
C ALA A 264 4.26 -18.23 4.97
N HIS A 265 5.02 -19.27 5.32
CA HIS A 265 4.90 -19.94 6.62
C HIS A 265 5.38 -19.07 7.79
N ILE A 266 6.41 -18.24 7.60
CA ILE A 266 6.85 -17.26 8.60
C ILE A 266 5.72 -16.26 8.88
N ILE A 267 5.08 -15.70 7.84
CA ILE A 267 3.95 -14.78 7.98
C ILE A 267 2.81 -15.44 8.75
N ARG A 268 2.45 -16.68 8.38
CA ARG A 268 1.40 -17.43 9.07
C ARG A 268 1.68 -17.54 10.56
N LYS A 269 2.88 -17.99 10.92
CA LYS A 269 3.26 -18.20 12.32
C LYS A 269 3.41 -16.87 13.08
N ALA A 270 3.95 -15.83 12.44
CA ALA A 270 4.05 -14.51 13.03
C ALA A 270 2.67 -13.90 13.33
N LEU A 271 1.68 -14.09 12.46
CA LEU A 271 0.30 -13.67 12.70
C LEU A 271 -0.35 -14.47 13.84
N GLN A 272 -0.19 -15.79 13.85
CA GLN A 272 -0.71 -16.66 14.92
C GLN A 272 -0.16 -16.32 16.30
N GLU A 273 1.11 -15.90 16.37
CA GLU A 273 1.77 -15.54 17.63
C GLU A 273 1.65 -14.03 17.96
N ALA A 274 0.94 -13.24 17.14
CA ALA A 274 0.75 -11.82 17.39
C ALA A 274 -0.23 -11.61 18.55
N GLN A 275 0.11 -10.70 19.47
CA GLN A 275 -0.68 -10.40 20.66
C GLN A 275 -1.69 -9.29 20.45
N GLU A 276 -1.67 -8.63 19.29
CA GLU A 276 -2.55 -7.51 18.98
C GLU A 276 -4.00 -8.01 18.89
N PRO A 277 -4.95 -7.42 19.65
CA PRO A 277 -6.35 -7.85 19.65
C PRO A 277 -7.01 -7.78 18.27
N GLU A 278 -6.64 -6.78 17.46
CA GLU A 278 -7.17 -6.58 16.11
C GLU A 278 -6.81 -7.71 15.15
N LEU A 279 -5.72 -8.44 15.43
CA LEU A 279 -5.24 -9.51 14.56
C LEU A 279 -5.92 -10.86 14.86
N GLN A 280 -6.66 -10.98 15.97
CA GLN A 280 -7.27 -12.25 16.39
C GLN A 280 -8.37 -12.76 15.45
N GLY A 281 -8.95 -11.89 14.60
CA GLY A 281 -9.96 -12.25 13.60
C GLY A 281 -9.39 -12.61 12.22
N LEU A 282 -8.07 -12.72 12.11
CA LEU A 282 -7.35 -13.00 10.87
C LEU A 282 -6.63 -14.35 10.95
N ALA A 283 -6.75 -15.13 9.90
CA ALA A 283 -5.93 -16.33 9.70
C ALA A 283 -5.13 -16.24 8.40
N VAL A 284 -4.01 -16.94 8.35
CA VAL A 284 -3.24 -17.15 7.11
C VAL A 284 -3.27 -18.63 6.78
N TYR A 285 -3.79 -18.96 5.59
CA TYR A 285 -3.71 -20.29 5.03
C TYR A 285 -2.59 -20.32 3.99
N VAL A 286 -1.66 -21.27 4.14
CA VAL A 286 -0.59 -21.49 3.16
C VAL A 286 -0.87 -22.80 2.46
N ALA A 287 -1.20 -22.74 1.18
CA ALA A 287 -1.49 -23.91 0.37
C ALA A 287 -0.27 -24.83 0.27
N GLN A 288 -0.52 -26.13 0.38
CA GLN A 288 0.48 -27.18 0.19
C GLN A 288 0.29 -27.81 -1.19
N ASP A 289 1.40 -28.15 -1.85
CA ASP A 289 1.38 -28.85 -3.14
C ASP A 289 0.48 -28.17 -4.20
N CYS A 290 0.46 -26.83 -4.19
CA CYS A 290 -0.37 -25.99 -5.05
C CYS A 290 -1.89 -26.28 -4.97
N THR A 291 -2.35 -26.89 -3.88
CA THR A 291 -3.75 -27.30 -3.67
C THR A 291 -4.34 -26.56 -2.48
N VAL A 292 -5.56 -26.04 -2.66
CA VAL A 292 -6.33 -25.39 -1.60
C VAL A 292 -7.47 -26.32 -1.19
N TYR A 293 -7.44 -26.81 0.04
CA TYR A 293 -8.52 -27.61 0.59
C TYR A 293 -9.58 -26.69 1.19
N VAL A 294 -10.77 -26.72 0.58
CA VAL A 294 -11.88 -25.84 1.00
C VAL A 294 -12.32 -26.16 2.42
N ALA A 295 -12.34 -27.44 2.82
CA ALA A 295 -12.67 -27.86 4.18
C ALA A 295 -11.72 -27.21 5.21
N ASP A 296 -10.40 -27.35 5.01
CA ASP A 296 -9.40 -26.73 5.86
C ASP A 296 -9.58 -25.21 5.94
N LEU A 297 -9.91 -24.55 4.83
CA LEU A 297 -10.11 -23.09 4.80
C LEU A 297 -11.34 -22.66 5.63
N MET A 298 -12.42 -23.45 5.57
CA MET A 298 -13.64 -23.22 6.36
C MET A 298 -13.42 -23.50 7.85
N GLU A 299 -12.58 -24.49 8.17
CA GLU A 299 -12.17 -24.81 9.55
C GLU A 299 -11.17 -23.81 10.12
N THR A 300 -10.26 -23.30 9.28
CA THR A 300 -9.17 -22.40 9.67
C THR A 300 -9.70 -21.13 10.34
N HIS A 301 -10.89 -20.64 9.94
CA HIS A 301 -11.54 -19.55 10.66
C HIS A 301 -13.05 -19.48 10.38
N SER A 302 -13.87 -20.05 11.25
CA SER A 302 -15.33 -19.92 11.17
C SER A 302 -15.76 -18.46 11.43
N GLY A 303 -15.93 -17.67 10.37
CA GLY A 303 -16.46 -16.29 10.41
C GLY A 303 -15.42 -15.16 10.41
N GLY A 304 -14.12 -15.46 10.30
CA GLY A 304 -13.05 -14.46 10.21
C GLY A 304 -12.57 -14.20 8.79
N ALA A 305 -11.55 -13.37 8.65
CA ALA A 305 -10.91 -13.11 7.36
C ALA A 305 -9.68 -14.02 7.17
N VAL A 306 -9.52 -14.54 5.95
CA VAL A 306 -8.42 -15.45 5.60
C VAL A 306 -7.51 -14.81 4.56
N ILE A 307 -6.21 -14.80 4.85
CA ILE A 307 -5.15 -14.46 3.90
C ILE A 307 -4.67 -15.77 3.26
N LEU A 308 -4.99 -15.95 1.99
CA LEU A 308 -4.61 -17.14 1.23
C LEU A 308 -3.26 -16.92 0.53
N LEU A 309 -2.25 -17.71 0.88
CA LEU A 309 -0.93 -17.70 0.26
C LEU A 309 -0.72 -19.02 -0.48
N ILE A 310 -0.43 -18.95 -1.78
CA ILE A 310 -0.18 -20.12 -2.63
C ILE A 310 1.24 -20.05 -3.20
N PRO A 311 2.24 -20.64 -2.54
CA PRO A 311 3.57 -20.74 -3.10
C PRO A 311 3.55 -21.66 -4.32
N VAL A 312 4.01 -21.16 -5.47
CA VAL A 312 4.00 -21.90 -6.73
C VAL A 312 5.37 -21.90 -7.40
N ARG A 313 5.67 -22.98 -8.12
CA ARG A 313 6.83 -23.06 -9.04
C ARG A 313 6.30 -23.25 -10.47
N LEU A 314 6.37 -22.19 -11.27
CA LEU A 314 5.78 -22.16 -12.62
C LEU A 314 6.75 -22.60 -13.73
N GLY A 315 7.91 -23.16 -13.37
CA GLY A 315 8.89 -23.70 -14.30
C GLY A 315 10.23 -24.01 -13.66
N GLY A 316 11.17 -24.48 -14.49
CA GLY A 316 12.54 -24.82 -14.09
C GLY A 316 13.39 -23.57 -13.88
N GLU A 317 13.82 -22.96 -14.98
CA GLU A 317 14.61 -21.72 -15.02
C GLU A 317 13.76 -20.49 -15.38
N LYS A 318 12.72 -20.69 -16.18
CA LYS A 318 11.81 -19.63 -16.67
C LYS A 318 10.37 -20.05 -16.41
N VAL A 319 9.49 -19.08 -16.30
CA VAL A 319 8.04 -19.31 -16.24
C VAL A 319 7.60 -19.97 -17.56
N ASN A 320 6.88 -21.09 -17.46
CA ASN A 320 6.30 -21.73 -18.63
C ASN A 320 5.21 -20.81 -19.24
N SER A 321 5.26 -20.60 -20.55
CA SER A 321 4.35 -19.70 -21.27
C SER A 321 2.89 -20.08 -21.12
N GLN A 322 2.56 -21.37 -20.90
CA GLN A 322 1.20 -21.84 -20.65
C GLN A 322 0.54 -21.19 -19.43
N TYR A 323 1.33 -20.66 -18.48
CA TYR A 323 0.82 -20.01 -17.29
C TYR A 323 0.68 -18.48 -17.42
N GLN A 324 1.10 -17.88 -18.55
CA GLN A 324 1.12 -16.42 -18.66
C GLN A 324 -0.27 -15.79 -18.50
N ASP A 325 -1.30 -16.41 -19.09
CA ASP A 325 -2.64 -15.85 -19.05
C ASP A 325 -3.29 -16.01 -17.67
N ILE A 326 -3.09 -17.16 -17.01
CA ILE A 326 -3.59 -17.34 -15.63
C ILE A 326 -2.88 -16.41 -14.64
N ILE A 327 -1.58 -16.14 -14.81
CA ILE A 327 -0.86 -15.16 -13.97
C ILE A 327 -1.45 -13.76 -14.12
N LYS A 328 -1.82 -13.35 -15.35
CA LYS A 328 -2.47 -12.05 -15.57
C LYS A 328 -3.82 -11.98 -14.87
N VAL A 329 -4.63 -13.04 -14.94
CA VAL A 329 -5.95 -13.11 -14.29
C VAL A 329 -5.83 -12.94 -12.77
N ILE A 330 -4.77 -13.45 -12.14
CA ILE A 330 -4.55 -13.27 -10.68
C ILE A 330 -4.36 -11.78 -10.29
N ALA A 331 -3.90 -10.94 -11.22
CA ALA A 331 -3.72 -9.51 -10.97
C ALA A 331 -4.98 -8.66 -11.24
N VAL A 332 -5.97 -9.23 -11.93
CA VAL A 332 -7.28 -8.64 -12.27
C VAL A 332 -8.24 -8.75 -11.10
#